data_AF-A0A7S2UQ92-F1
#
_entry.id   AF-A0A7S2UQ92-F1
#
_cell.length_a   1.000
_cell.length_b   1.000
_cell.length_c   1.000
_cell.angle_alpha   90.00
_cell.angle_beta   90.00
_cell.angle_gamma   90.00
#
_symmetry.space_group_name_H-M   'P 1'
#
loop_
_entity.id
_entity.type
_entity.pdbx_description
1 polymer ?
#
loop_
_entity_poly.entity_id
_entity_poly.type
_entity_poly.pdbx_seq_one_letter_code
_entity_poly.pdbx_strand_id
1 'polypeptide(L)'
;MAADIQYWDETLSDEIESIRSTLDKVSRAKSESEKSSLMSRAEKKLRSANGTKRSFKMEIRLVAEPKQKKRFESQLSKHDRTLAALSNDLKALKSNANRDQLFAGGGGKGMEYDEEDAQKTGDQMLNDAGRIQDKTQDSLGQTKAMIAASKEVGM
;
A
#
# COMPACT_ATOMS: atom_id res chain seq x y z
N MET A 1 -13.15 3.74 -28.16
CA MET A 1 -14.01 3.22 -27.08
C MET A 1 -13.64 1.79 -26.68
N ALA A 2 -13.86 0.75 -27.50
CA ALA A 2 -13.47 -0.62 -27.11
C ALA A 2 -11.94 -0.81 -26.98
N ALA A 3 -11.14 -0.08 -27.75
CA ALA A 3 -9.68 -0.11 -27.68
C ALA A 3 -9.14 0.51 -26.38
N ASP A 4 -9.73 1.62 -25.91
CA ASP A 4 -9.25 2.36 -24.74
C ASP A 4 -9.47 1.55 -23.45
N ILE A 5 -10.65 0.94 -23.31
CA ILE A 5 -10.95 0.08 -22.16
C ILE A 5 -10.06 -1.17 -22.11
N GLN A 6 -9.75 -1.75 -23.26
CA GLN A 6 -8.87 -2.92 -23.34
C GLN A 6 -7.42 -2.55 -23.02
N TYR A 7 -6.94 -1.40 -23.50
CA TYR A 7 -5.63 -0.87 -23.12
C TYR A 7 -5.48 -0.73 -21.61
N TRP A 8 -6.50 -0.20 -20.91
CA TRP A 8 -6.43 -0.07 -19.45
C TRP A 8 -6.52 -1.40 -18.71
N ASP A 9 -7.27 -2.37 -19.23
CA ASP A 9 -7.33 -3.74 -18.68
C ASP A 9 -5.97 -4.44 -18.80
N GLU A 10 -5.34 -4.35 -19.97
CA GLU A 10 -4.01 -4.90 -20.25
C GLU A 10 -2.93 -4.21 -19.39
N THR A 11 -2.92 -2.87 -19.38
CA THR A 11 -1.97 -2.09 -18.56
C THR A 11 -2.09 -2.43 -17.08
N LEU A 12 -3.32 -2.56 -16.56
CA LEU A 12 -3.54 -2.90 -15.16
C LEU A 12 -3.10 -4.34 -14.86
N SER A 13 -3.30 -5.26 -15.79
CA SER A 13 -2.86 -6.65 -15.67
C SER A 13 -1.33 -6.74 -15.63
N ASP A 14 -0.64 -6.03 -16.52
CA ASP A 14 0.83 -5.95 -16.56
C ASP A 14 1.39 -5.35 -15.28
N GLU A 15 0.78 -4.28 -14.76
CA GLU A 15 1.18 -3.68 -13.49
C GLU A 15 1.01 -4.66 -12.31
N ILE A 16 -0.09 -5.42 -12.29
CA ILE A 16 -0.34 -6.47 -11.27
C ILE A 16 0.75 -7.55 -11.33
N GLU A 17 1.08 -8.05 -12.52
CA GLU A 17 2.15 -9.05 -12.69
C GLU A 17 3.52 -8.49 -12.29
N SER A 18 3.79 -7.24 -12.65
CA SER A 18 5.01 -6.53 -12.27
C SER A 18 5.13 -6.36 -10.75
N ILE A 19 4.01 -6.12 -10.04
CA ILE A 19 3.97 -6.08 -8.58
C ILE A 19 4.23 -7.47 -7.99
N ARG A 20 3.55 -8.52 -8.48
CA ARG A 20 3.76 -9.91 -8.05
C ARG A 20 5.22 -10.33 -8.17
N SER A 21 5.84 -10.09 -9.33
CA SER A 21 7.26 -10.36 -9.56
C SER A 21 8.16 -9.58 -8.60
N THR A 22 7.79 -8.35 -8.25
CA THR A 22 8.56 -7.56 -7.29
C THR A 22 8.45 -8.14 -5.88
N LEU A 23 7.26 -8.55 -5.44
CA LEU A 23 7.06 -9.18 -4.13
C LEU A 23 7.74 -10.55 -4.01
N ASP A 24 7.74 -11.36 -5.07
CA ASP A 24 8.52 -12.61 -5.13
C ASP A 24 10.03 -12.34 -5.06
N LYS A 25 10.52 -11.23 -5.63
CA LYS A 25 11.92 -10.82 -5.43
C LYS A 25 12.20 -10.38 -4.00
N VAL A 26 11.25 -9.72 -3.32
CA VAL A 26 11.40 -9.35 -1.89
C VAL A 26 11.55 -10.60 -1.02
N SER A 27 10.76 -11.65 -1.26
CA SER A 27 10.83 -12.88 -0.46
C SER A 27 12.15 -13.65 -0.66
N ARG A 28 12.78 -13.50 -1.82
CA ARG A 28 14.07 -14.14 -2.17
C ARG A 28 15.29 -13.28 -1.85
N ALA A 29 15.11 -11.99 -1.62
CA ALA A 29 16.20 -11.07 -1.32
C ALA A 29 16.89 -11.47 -0.01
N LYS A 30 18.23 -11.49 -0.05
CA LYS A 30 19.05 -11.94 1.09
C LYS A 30 19.46 -10.79 2.00
N SER A 31 19.55 -9.58 1.45
CA SER A 31 19.97 -8.39 2.20
C SER A 31 18.77 -7.52 2.57
N GLU A 32 18.82 -6.92 3.76
CA GLU A 32 17.76 -6.04 4.26
C GLU A 32 17.63 -4.75 3.43
N SER A 33 18.77 -4.22 2.98
CA SER A 33 18.81 -3.06 2.07
C SER A 33 18.09 -3.34 0.75
N GLU A 34 18.33 -4.51 0.14
CA GLU A 34 17.65 -4.93 -1.08
C GLU A 34 16.15 -5.15 -0.86
N LYS A 35 15.77 -5.82 0.24
CA LYS A 35 14.37 -5.99 0.63
C LYS A 35 13.65 -4.65 0.76
N SER A 36 14.23 -3.70 1.50
CA SER A 36 13.66 -2.37 1.70
C SER A 36 13.48 -1.60 0.38
N SER A 37 14.50 -1.63 -0.49
CA SER A 37 14.44 -1.01 -1.82
C SER A 37 13.34 -1.64 -2.70
N LEU A 38 13.25 -2.96 -2.72
CA LEU A 38 12.22 -3.69 -3.47
C LEU A 38 10.81 -3.45 -2.91
N MET A 39 10.63 -3.39 -1.59
CA MET A 39 9.36 -3.04 -0.96
C MET A 39 8.93 -1.61 -1.30
N SER A 40 9.85 -0.64 -1.29
CA SER A 40 9.58 0.74 -1.73
C SER A 40 9.17 0.79 -3.20
N ARG A 41 9.82 0.00 -4.06
CA ARG A 41 9.45 -0.13 -5.48
C ARG A 41 8.06 -0.76 -5.65
N ALA A 42 7.74 -1.81 -4.91
CA ALA A 42 6.42 -2.44 -4.93
C ALA A 42 5.32 -1.45 -4.51
N GLU A 43 5.59 -0.61 -3.51
CA GLU A 43 4.64 0.41 -3.05
C GLU A 43 4.38 1.49 -4.10
N LYS A 44 5.44 1.97 -4.77
CA LYS A 44 5.30 2.91 -5.90
C LYS A 44 4.44 2.31 -7.03
N LYS A 45 4.66 1.03 -7.36
CA LYS A 45 3.86 0.32 -8.37
C LYS A 45 2.41 0.14 -7.94
N LEU A 46 2.15 -0.22 -6.68
CA LEU A 46 0.78 -0.31 -6.14
C LEU A 46 0.04 1.03 -6.22
N ARG A 47 0.74 2.15 -5.99
CA ARG A 47 0.15 3.49 -6.18
C ARG A 47 -0.18 3.76 -7.66
N SER A 48 0.74 3.46 -8.57
CA SER A 48 0.51 3.56 -10.03
C SER A 48 -0.70 2.74 -10.47
N ALA A 49 -0.75 1.46 -10.08
CA ALA A 49 -1.85 0.56 -10.40
C ALA A 49 -3.21 1.02 -9.88
N ASN A 50 -3.25 1.69 -8.72
CA ASN A 50 -4.48 2.32 -8.23
C ASN A 50 -4.91 3.53 -9.07
N GLY A 51 -3.96 4.24 -9.69
CA GLY A 51 -4.24 5.26 -10.69
C GLY A 51 -4.84 4.66 -11.96
N THR A 52 -4.18 3.66 -12.54
CA THR A 52 -4.64 2.90 -13.72
C THR A 52 -6.03 2.30 -13.49
N LYS A 53 -6.29 1.73 -12.31
CA LYS A 53 -7.60 1.23 -11.90
C LYS A 53 -8.70 2.30 -11.97
N ARG A 54 -8.40 3.55 -11.59
CA ARG A 54 -9.37 4.66 -11.69
C ARG A 54 -9.67 4.97 -13.15
N SER A 55 -8.66 5.02 -14.01
CA SER A 55 -8.85 5.20 -15.47
C SER A 55 -9.69 4.08 -16.06
N PHE A 56 -9.38 2.82 -15.74
CA PHE A 56 -10.16 1.66 -16.20
C PHE A 56 -11.62 1.75 -15.74
N LYS A 57 -11.86 2.10 -14.48
CA LYS A 57 -13.21 2.32 -13.94
C LYS A 57 -13.95 3.45 -14.66
N MET A 58 -13.25 4.51 -15.08
CA MET A 58 -13.86 5.60 -15.85
C MET A 58 -14.27 5.14 -17.24
N GLU A 59 -13.43 4.39 -17.95
CA GLU A 59 -13.78 3.84 -19.26
C GLU A 59 -14.97 2.88 -19.19
N ILE A 60 -15.04 2.04 -18.15
CA ILE A 60 -16.20 1.15 -17.92
C ILE A 60 -17.52 1.93 -17.84
N ARG A 61 -17.50 3.16 -17.31
CA ARG A 61 -18.72 4.00 -17.24
C ARG A 61 -19.19 4.47 -18.60
N LEU A 62 -18.28 4.60 -19.58
CA LEU A 62 -18.57 5.06 -20.93
C LEU A 62 -19.02 3.91 -21.86
N VAL A 63 -18.92 2.65 -21.43
CA VAL A 63 -19.37 1.49 -22.21
C VAL A 63 -20.89 1.51 -22.36
N ALA A 64 -21.36 1.64 -23.61
CA ALA A 64 -22.77 1.65 -23.95
C ALA A 64 -23.43 0.27 -23.86
N GLU A 65 -22.74 -0.79 -24.26
CA GLU A 65 -23.31 -2.15 -24.30
C GLU A 65 -23.36 -2.77 -22.88
N PRO A 66 -24.56 -3.12 -22.36
CA PRO A 66 -24.69 -3.62 -20.98
C PRO A 66 -23.96 -4.95 -20.71
N LYS A 67 -23.91 -5.84 -21.70
CA LYS A 67 -23.21 -7.13 -21.58
C LYS A 67 -21.70 -6.93 -21.47
N GLN A 68 -21.15 -6.08 -22.33
CA GLN A 68 -19.73 -5.74 -22.34
C GLN A 68 -19.34 -5.00 -21.06
N LYS A 69 -20.17 -4.07 -20.60
CA LYS A 69 -19.98 -3.36 -19.32
C LYS A 69 -19.88 -4.33 -18.13
N LYS A 70 -20.82 -5.26 -18.00
CA LYS A 70 -20.80 -6.29 -16.93
C LYS A 70 -19.54 -7.13 -16.95
N ARG A 71 -19.02 -7.48 -18.13
CA ARG A 71 -17.76 -8.22 -18.28
C ARG A 71 -16.59 -7.43 -17.69
N PHE A 72 -16.45 -6.16 -18.07
CA PHE A 72 -15.36 -5.32 -17.57
C PHE A 72 -15.51 -4.96 -16.09
N GLU A 73 -16.73 -4.80 -15.57
CA GLU A 73 -16.98 -4.65 -14.12
C GLU A 73 -16.53 -5.90 -13.34
N SER A 74 -16.75 -7.09 -13.90
CA SER A 74 -16.25 -8.34 -13.32
C SER A 74 -14.72 -8.40 -13.31
N GLN A 75 -14.07 -7.99 -14.41
CA GLN A 75 -12.60 -7.91 -14.48
C GLN A 75 -12.04 -6.88 -13.49
N LEU A 76 -12.63 -5.68 -13.42
CA LEU A 76 -12.26 -4.65 -12.44
C LEU A 76 -12.36 -5.18 -11.01
N SER A 77 -13.41 -5.94 -10.68
CA SER A 77 -13.55 -6.56 -9.35
C SER A 77 -12.45 -7.58 -9.05
N LYS A 78 -12.03 -8.39 -10.05
CA LYS A 78 -10.90 -9.32 -9.90
C LYS A 78 -9.58 -8.60 -9.67
N HIS A 79 -9.34 -7.53 -10.45
CA HIS A 79 -8.14 -6.69 -10.29
C HIS A 79 -8.11 -6.01 -8.93
N ASP A 80 -9.25 -5.48 -8.46
CA ASP A 80 -9.35 -4.81 -7.15
C ASP A 80 -9.06 -5.77 -5.98
N ARG A 81 -9.63 -6.99 -6.02
CA ARG A 81 -9.31 -8.04 -5.03
C ARG A 81 -7.84 -8.41 -5.05
N THR A 82 -7.25 -8.50 -6.23
CA THR A 82 -5.82 -8.84 -6.39
C THR A 82 -4.93 -7.74 -5.84
N LEU A 83 -5.21 -6.47 -6.15
CA LEU A 83 -4.46 -5.33 -5.62
C LEU A 83 -4.60 -5.21 -4.10
N ALA A 84 -5.78 -5.50 -3.55
CA ALA A 84 -5.99 -5.54 -2.10
C ALA A 84 -5.16 -6.63 -1.42
N ALA A 85 -5.11 -7.83 -2.02
CA ALA A 85 -4.26 -8.92 -1.52
C ALA A 85 -2.78 -8.53 -1.56
N LEU A 86 -2.28 -8.04 -2.69
CA LEU A 86 -0.87 -7.62 -2.84
C LEU A 86 -0.49 -6.47 -1.89
N SER A 87 -1.43 -5.56 -1.61
CA SER A 87 -1.26 -4.50 -0.62
C SER A 87 -1.14 -5.06 0.80
N ASN A 88 -1.95 -6.05 1.15
CA ASN A 88 -1.88 -6.74 2.44
C ASN A 88 -0.57 -7.54 2.57
N ASP A 89 -0.14 -8.22 1.52
CA ASP A 89 1.14 -8.96 1.49
C ASP A 89 2.32 -8.01 1.73
N LEU A 90 2.33 -6.85 1.06
CA LEU A 90 3.37 -5.84 1.26
C LEU A 90 3.36 -5.31 2.71
N LYS A 91 2.18 -5.08 3.30
CA LYS A 91 2.07 -4.67 4.71
C LYS A 91 2.59 -5.74 5.66
N ALA A 92 2.28 -7.02 5.40
CA ALA A 92 2.76 -8.13 6.20
C ALA A 92 4.30 -8.24 6.13
N LEU A 93 4.87 -8.11 4.94
CA LEU A 93 6.33 -8.11 4.74
C LEU A 93 7.01 -6.96 5.49
N LYS A 94 6.44 -5.75 5.47
CA LYS A 94 6.95 -4.60 6.23
C LYS A 94 6.84 -4.81 7.75
N SER A 95 5.71 -5.33 8.22
CA SER A 95 5.51 -5.61 9.65
C SER A 95 6.52 -6.63 10.16
N ASN A 96 6.78 -7.69 9.40
CA ASN A 96 7.78 -8.70 9.75
C ASN A 96 9.20 -8.12 9.74
N ALA A 97 9.57 -7.31 8.74
CA ALA A 97 10.89 -6.68 8.69
C ALA A 97 11.13 -5.75 9.91
N ASN A 98 10.13 -4.93 10.27
CA ASN A 98 10.22 -4.07 11.44
C ASN A 98 10.29 -4.87 12.74
N ARG A 99 9.55 -5.99 12.82
CA ARG A 99 9.59 -6.89 13.98
C ARG A 99 10.97 -7.53 14.12
N ASP A 100 11.54 -8.05 13.04
CA ASP A 100 12.86 -8.69 13.05
C ASP A 100 13.96 -7.71 13.48
N GLN A 101 13.87 -6.44 13.07
CA GLN A 101 14.78 -5.38 13.53
C GLN A 101 14.68 -5.11 15.03
N LEU A 102 13.47 -5.13 15.60
CA LEU A 102 13.26 -4.94 17.04
C LEU A 102 13.84 -6.09 17.88
N PHE A 103 13.76 -7.34 17.39
CA PHE A 103 14.31 -8.50 18.11
C PHE A 103 15.82 -8.68 17.90
N ALA A 104 16.36 -8.25 16.75
CA ALA A 104 17.79 -8.24 16.50
C ALA A 104 18.55 -7.26 17.42
N GLY A 105 17.89 -6.17 17.85
CA GLY A 105 18.47 -5.21 18.80
C GLY A 105 18.49 -5.67 20.27
N GLY A 106 17.70 -6.70 20.65
CA GLY A 106 17.55 -7.14 22.04
C GLY A 106 18.18 -8.49 22.40
N GLY A 107 18.74 -9.22 21.42
CA GLY A 107 19.14 -10.62 21.57
C GLY A 107 20.61 -10.89 21.25
N GLY A 108 21.48 -10.55 22.20
CA GLY A 108 22.92 -10.85 22.32
C GLY A 108 23.63 -11.72 21.27
N LYS A 109 24.66 -11.12 20.65
CA LYS A 109 25.99 -11.71 20.52
C LYS A 109 27.02 -10.58 20.39
N GLY A 110 28.01 -10.59 21.29
CA GLY A 110 29.01 -9.53 21.49
C GLY A 110 29.69 -9.05 20.21
N MET A 111 29.16 -7.99 19.65
CA MET A 111 29.86 -7.02 18.83
C MET A 111 29.62 -5.68 19.53
N GLU A 112 30.73 -5.03 19.88
CA GLU A 112 30.81 -3.66 20.36
C GLU A 112 30.17 -2.74 19.30
N TYR A 113 28.85 -2.59 19.37
CA TYR A 113 28.11 -1.59 18.61
C TYR A 113 27.84 -0.43 19.54
N ASP A 114 28.29 0.73 19.09
CA ASP A 114 28.23 2.03 19.77
C ASP A 114 26.80 2.29 20.28
N GLU A 115 26.67 2.55 21.59
CA GLU A 115 25.40 2.73 22.31
C GLU A 115 24.54 3.87 21.71
N GLU A 116 25.19 4.81 20.99
CA GLU A 116 24.54 5.90 20.27
C GLU A 116 23.63 5.45 19.11
N ASP A 117 23.94 4.34 18.44
CA ASP A 117 23.23 3.92 17.21
C ASP A 117 21.89 3.24 17.54
N ALA A 118 21.85 2.51 18.67
CA ALA A 118 20.62 1.93 19.22
C ALA A 118 19.66 3.03 19.74
N GLN A 119 20.19 4.07 20.39
CA GLN A 119 19.39 5.21 20.85
C GLN A 119 18.84 6.03 19.68
N LYS A 120 19.65 6.34 18.66
CA LYS A 120 19.19 7.08 17.46
C LYS A 120 18.09 6.31 16.70
N THR A 121 18.21 4.98 16.62
CA THR A 121 17.19 4.14 15.99
C THR A 121 15.90 4.11 16.81
N GLY A 122 16.00 3.98 18.14
CA GLY A 122 14.86 4.06 19.05
C GLY A 122 14.13 5.40 19.01
N ASP A 123 14.88 6.51 18.98
CA ASP A 123 14.34 7.87 18.92
C ASP A 123 13.68 8.18 17.56
N GLN A 124 14.21 7.66 16.45
CA GLN A 124 13.53 7.76 15.15
C GLN A 124 12.20 7.01 15.16
N MET A 125 12.14 5.80 15.75
CA MET A 125 10.90 5.04 15.85
C MET A 125 9.87 5.70 16.77
N LEU A 126 10.29 6.27 17.90
CA LEU A 126 9.42 7.04 18.80
C LEU A 126 8.83 8.28 18.12
N ASN A 127 9.66 9.00 17.34
CA ASN A 127 9.19 10.16 16.58
C ASN A 127 8.20 9.79 15.46
N ASP A 128 8.45 8.69 14.75
CA ASP A 128 7.51 8.21 13.72
C ASP A 128 6.21 7.67 14.32
N ALA A 129 6.27 7.02 15.48
CA ALA A 129 5.08 6.61 16.23
C ALA A 129 4.25 7.82 16.71
N GLY A 130 4.91 8.87 17.22
CA GLY A 130 4.25 10.13 17.59
C GLY A 130 3.53 10.78 16.41
N ARG A 131 4.18 10.84 15.24
CA ARG A 131 3.56 11.39 14.01
C ARG A 131 2.33 10.60 13.53
N ILE A 132 2.30 9.28 13.75
CA ILE A 132 1.14 8.45 13.40
C ILE A 132 0.00 8.71 14.40
N GLN A 133 0.33 8.88 15.68
CA GLN A 133 -0.63 9.22 16.72
C GLN A 133 -1.27 10.60 16.49
N ASP A 134 -0.47 11.60 16.14
CA ASP A 134 -0.95 12.96 15.83
C ASP A 134 -1.92 12.97 14.64
N LYS A 135 -1.58 12.28 13.55
CA LYS A 135 -2.48 12.15 12.38
C LYS A 135 -3.79 11.43 12.70
N THR A 136 -3.75 10.49 13.65
CA THR A 136 -4.96 9.78 14.12
C THR A 136 -5.82 10.71 14.97
N GLN A 137 -5.20 11.54 15.81
CA GLN A 137 -5.87 12.56 16.61
C GLN A 137 -6.52 13.63 15.71
N ASP A 138 -5.84 14.08 14.66
CA ASP A 138 -6.36 15.05 13.69
C ASP A 138 -7.56 14.48 12.91
N SER A 139 -7.47 13.21 12.49
CA SER A 139 -8.56 12.53 11.79
C SER A 139 -9.80 12.35 12.67
N LEU A 140 -9.60 12.06 13.97
CA LEU A 140 -10.67 12.03 14.97
C LEU A 140 -11.28 13.42 15.19
N GLY A 141 -10.46 14.47 15.23
CA GLY A 141 -10.91 15.86 15.35
C GLY A 141 -11.78 16.28 14.16
N GLN A 142 -11.33 16.01 12.93
CA GLN A 142 -12.10 16.30 11.72
C GLN A 142 -13.40 15.50 11.64
N THR A 143 -13.40 14.24 12.09
CA THR A 143 -14.63 13.42 12.13
C THR A 143 -15.63 13.98 13.15
N LYS A 144 -15.18 14.42 14.33
CA LYS A 144 -16.04 15.10 15.32
C LYS A 144 -16.61 16.41 14.77
N ALA A 145 -15.80 17.21 14.07
CA ALA A 145 -16.25 18.44 13.43
C ALA A 145 -17.30 18.18 12.33
N MET A 146 -17.12 17.12 11.53
CA MET A 146 -18.08 16.70 10.51
C MET A 146 -19.40 16.22 11.11
N ILE A 147 -19.37 15.49 12.23
CA ILE A 147 -20.57 15.08 12.97
C ILE A 147 -21.29 16.29 13.55
N ALA A 148 -20.56 17.27 14.09
CA ALA A 148 -21.14 18.51 14.59
C ALA A 148 -21.81 19.32 13.47
N ALA A 149 -21.14 19.50 12.33
CA ALA A 149 -21.70 20.17 11.16
C ALA A 149 -22.92 19.42 10.59
N SER A 150 -22.92 18.09 10.65
CA SER A 150 -24.06 17.26 10.21
C SER A 150 -25.28 17.37 11.14
N LYS A 151 -25.07 17.71 12.43
CA LYS A 151 -26.16 17.99 13.38
C LYS A 151 -26.76 19.38 13.18
N GLU A 152 -25.98 20.34 12.69
CA GLU A 152 -26.40 21.72 12.48
C GLU A 152 -27.25 21.91 11.20
N VAL A 153 -27.01 21.09 10.16
CA VAL A 153 -27.78 21.11 8.90
C VAL A 153 -29.07 20.26 9.00
N GLY A 154 -29.21 19.46 10.06
CA GLY A 154 -30.37 18.59 10.30
C GLY A 154 -31.46 19.20 11.19
N MET A 155 -31.34 20.48 11.57
CA MET A 155 -32.37 21.27 12.26
C MET A 155 -32.95 22.34 11.34
#